data_AF-I3Z997-F1
#
_entry.id   AF-I3Z997-F1
#
_cell.length_a   1.000
_cell.length_b   1.000
_cell.length_c   1.000
_cell.angle_alpha   90.00
_cell.angle_beta   90.00
_cell.angle_gamma   90.00
#
_symmetry.space_group_name_H-M   'P 1'
#
loop_
_entity.id
_entity.type
_entity.pdbx_description
1 polymer ?
#
loop_
_entity_poly.entity_id
_entity_poly.type
_entity_poly.pdbx_seq_one_letter_code
_entity_poly.pdbx_strand_id
1 'polypeptide(L)'
;MFEYFTFRFKQLFRYLSAAGGNLFILVPFALILLFYLNKVLTNVGVEGTQIMIAIILLSLGLKRKDTEFLSSVFKNRTLLIFLIEYLTLYLFLELFALSVHSIDFLMTLPLLLIFAMAVYQSIFKRKIKKFYFIRKLTRALPLHAFEWRSGIRQSPLLFLSSYIVGIILLFFFPITPIMMLYWMTFSGEFYAYLEAREIVQSYRTHKYFYEQKIKSILLACNLLFLPHYILFVFLYTTPQILILVGCAILFNMVLIYAFLLKYTLKTISTKVQNTIPITLYFILTPVLPVSLYLLYKVWRKNRENLRALLN
;
A
#
# COMPACT_ATOMS: atom_id res chain seq x y z
N MET A 1 6.70 -1.18 -30.38
CA MET A 1 7.21 -0.31 -29.29
C MET A 1 6.60 1.08 -29.35
N PHE A 2 6.58 1.75 -30.49
CA PHE A 2 5.93 3.08 -30.61
C PHE A 2 4.42 3.07 -30.22
N GLU A 3 3.66 2.08 -30.69
CA GLU A 3 2.25 1.88 -30.31
C GLU A 3 2.04 1.69 -28.80
N TYR A 4 3.03 1.09 -28.14
CA TYR A 4 3.00 0.90 -26.70
C TYR A 4 3.16 2.22 -25.94
N PHE A 5 4.16 3.03 -26.31
CA PHE A 5 4.40 4.32 -25.69
C PHE A 5 3.25 5.30 -25.93
N THR A 6 2.68 5.32 -27.14
CA THR A 6 1.50 6.14 -27.43
C THR A 6 0.28 5.71 -26.62
N PHE A 7 0.07 4.41 -26.42
CA PHE A 7 -0.96 3.91 -25.50
C PHE A 7 -0.74 4.37 -24.05
N ARG A 8 0.49 4.23 -23.53
CA ARG A 8 0.84 4.67 -22.17
C ARG A 8 0.69 6.17 -21.98
N PHE A 9 1.09 6.96 -22.96
CA PHE A 9 0.92 8.41 -22.94
C PHE A 9 -0.56 8.81 -22.90
N LYS A 10 -1.40 8.17 -23.72
CA LYS A 10 -2.86 8.37 -23.68
C LYS A 10 -3.48 7.97 -22.34
N GLN A 11 -2.98 6.93 -21.69
CA GLN A 11 -3.42 6.55 -20.34
C GLN A 11 -3.03 7.60 -19.30
N LEU A 12 -1.77 8.05 -19.31
CA LEU A 12 -1.29 9.10 -18.41
C LEU A 12 -2.13 10.37 -18.59
N PHE A 13 -2.32 10.82 -19.83
CA PHE A 13 -3.12 12.00 -20.14
C PHE A 13 -4.56 11.87 -19.64
N ARG A 14 -5.18 10.69 -19.77
CA ARG A 14 -6.52 10.41 -19.25
C ARG A 14 -6.58 10.47 -17.73
N TYR A 15 -5.55 9.99 -17.03
CA TYR A 15 -5.47 10.09 -15.57
C TYR A 15 -5.27 11.53 -15.12
N LEU A 16 -4.42 12.28 -15.82
CA LEU A 16 -4.18 13.71 -15.55
C LEU A 16 -5.44 14.54 -15.81
N SER A 17 -6.12 14.31 -16.94
CA SER A 17 -7.36 15.02 -17.26
C SER A 17 -8.51 14.67 -16.31
N ALA A 18 -8.60 13.40 -15.88
CA ALA A 18 -9.57 12.97 -14.87
C ALA A 18 -9.28 13.55 -13.47
N ALA A 19 -8.00 13.82 -13.14
CA ALA A 19 -7.63 14.49 -11.90
C ALA A 19 -8.04 15.97 -11.88
N GLY A 20 -8.13 16.62 -13.05
CA GLY A 20 -8.58 18.01 -13.19
C GLY A 20 -7.75 19.00 -12.36
N GLY A 21 -8.40 20.01 -11.79
CA GLY A 21 -7.77 21.03 -10.93
C GLY A 21 -7.10 20.49 -9.66
N ASN A 22 -7.35 19.23 -9.27
CA ASN A 22 -6.66 18.62 -8.14
C ASN A 22 -5.16 18.41 -8.40
N LEU A 23 -4.71 18.45 -9.66
CA LEU A 23 -3.28 18.40 -10.01
C LEU A 23 -2.50 19.58 -9.43
N PHE A 24 -3.09 20.78 -9.43
CA PHE A 24 -2.46 21.98 -8.84
C PHE A 24 -2.22 21.84 -7.33
N ILE A 25 -3.07 21.07 -6.66
CA ILE A 25 -2.91 20.73 -5.25
C ILE A 25 -1.87 19.61 -5.10
N LEU A 26 -1.89 18.60 -5.97
CA LEU A 26 -1.02 17.43 -5.86
C LEU A 26 0.45 17.70 -6.15
N VAL A 27 0.77 18.60 -7.08
CA VAL A 27 2.16 18.89 -7.46
C VAL A 27 2.98 19.44 -6.29
N PRO A 28 2.55 20.48 -5.55
CA PRO A 28 3.24 20.95 -4.35
C PRO A 28 3.44 19.86 -3.30
N PHE A 29 2.43 19.01 -3.07
CA PHE A 29 2.55 17.91 -2.10
C PHE A 29 3.49 16.81 -2.55
N ALA A 30 3.51 16.49 -3.85
CA ALA A 30 4.48 15.57 -4.41
C ALA A 30 5.92 16.10 -4.26
N LEU A 31 6.12 17.41 -4.44
CA LEU A 31 7.42 18.05 -4.23
C LEU A 31 7.85 18.03 -2.75
N ILE A 32 6.92 18.30 -1.81
CA ILE A 32 7.18 18.17 -0.36
C ILE A 32 7.53 16.73 -0.01
N LEU A 33 6.81 15.75 -0.57
CA LEU A 33 7.09 14.34 -0.36
C LEU A 33 8.48 13.96 -0.91
N LEU A 34 8.85 14.44 -2.10
CA LEU A 34 10.18 14.24 -2.68
C LEU A 34 11.27 14.85 -1.81
N PHE A 35 11.06 16.05 -1.26
CA PHE A 35 12.00 16.68 -0.33
C PHE A 35 12.16 15.87 0.96
N TYR A 36 11.05 15.41 1.54
CA TYR A 36 11.09 14.57 2.75
C TYR A 36 11.74 13.22 2.47
N LEU A 37 11.44 12.60 1.33
CA LEU A 37 12.09 11.38 0.88
C LEU A 37 13.60 11.60 0.74
N ASN A 38 14.05 12.70 0.13
CA ASN A 38 15.47 13.03 0.04
C ASN A 38 16.14 13.07 1.42
N LYS A 39 15.53 13.75 2.40
CA LYS A 39 15.99 13.79 3.80
C LYS A 39 15.99 12.42 4.51
N VAL A 40 15.06 11.54 4.16
CA VAL A 40 15.06 10.17 4.71
C VAL A 40 16.18 9.36 4.07
N LEU A 41 16.33 9.44 2.74
CA LEU A 41 17.36 8.73 1.99
C LEU A 41 18.77 9.12 2.45
N THR A 42 19.02 10.40 2.76
CA THR A 42 20.32 10.84 3.32
C THR A 42 20.66 10.14 4.65
N ASN A 43 19.66 9.85 5.48
CA ASN A 43 19.87 9.29 6.82
C ASN A 43 19.90 7.75 6.84
N VAL A 44 19.34 7.11 5.81
CA VAL A 44 19.17 5.66 5.72
C VAL A 44 20.37 4.97 5.05
N GLY A 45 21.24 5.74 4.39
CA GLY A 45 22.40 5.24 3.66
C GLY A 45 22.03 4.54 2.34
N VAL A 46 23.05 4.06 1.63
CA VAL A 46 22.90 3.42 0.30
C VAL A 46 22.02 2.17 0.39
N GLU A 47 22.30 1.29 1.34
CA GLU A 47 21.62 0.01 1.50
C GLU A 47 20.10 0.16 1.67
N GLY A 48 19.68 1.01 2.61
CA GLY A 48 18.25 1.20 2.85
C GLY A 48 17.57 1.99 1.72
N THR A 49 18.30 2.84 0.99
CA THR A 49 17.79 3.47 -0.24
C THR A 49 17.46 2.42 -1.30
N GLN A 50 18.36 1.47 -1.54
CA GLN A 50 18.16 0.38 -2.50
C GLN A 50 17.01 -0.54 -2.07
N ILE A 51 16.88 -0.84 -0.78
CA ILE A 51 15.75 -1.60 -0.24
C ILE A 51 14.43 -0.86 -0.47
N MET A 52 14.39 0.46 -0.29
CA MET A 52 13.19 1.26 -0.56
C MET A 52 12.80 1.23 -2.04
N ILE A 53 13.77 1.41 -2.96
CA ILE A 53 13.55 1.33 -4.41
C ILE A 53 13.01 -0.05 -4.79
N ALA A 54 13.63 -1.11 -4.29
CA ALA A 54 13.18 -2.49 -4.45
C ALA A 54 11.73 -2.68 -4.01
N ILE A 55 11.35 -2.17 -2.84
CA ILE A 55 9.98 -2.27 -2.31
C ILE A 55 8.97 -1.48 -3.16
N ILE A 56 9.34 -0.31 -3.66
CA ILE A 56 8.50 0.50 -4.56
C ILE A 56 8.24 -0.28 -5.85
N LEU A 57 9.29 -0.79 -6.49
CA LEU A 57 9.17 -1.58 -7.72
C LEU A 57 8.34 -2.85 -7.49
N LEU A 58 8.55 -3.52 -6.36
CA LEU A 58 7.76 -4.68 -5.93
C LEU A 58 6.28 -4.35 -5.78
N SER A 59 5.98 -3.24 -5.12
CA SER A 59 4.59 -2.78 -4.94
C SER A 59 3.90 -2.50 -6.27
N LEU A 60 4.59 -1.80 -7.19
CA LEU A 60 4.09 -1.49 -8.52
C LEU A 60 3.84 -2.76 -9.32
N GLY A 61 4.78 -3.70 -9.25
CA GLY A 61 4.68 -4.94 -9.96
C GLY A 61 3.49 -5.79 -9.51
N LEU A 62 3.34 -6.01 -8.22
CA LEU A 62 2.30 -6.90 -7.70
C LEU A 62 0.88 -6.39 -8.01
N LYS A 63 0.69 -5.06 -7.98
CA LYS A 63 -0.59 -4.40 -8.23
C LYS A 63 -0.95 -4.23 -9.70
N ARG A 64 -0.06 -4.62 -10.61
CA ARG A 64 -0.27 -4.44 -12.04
C ARG A 64 -1.49 -5.23 -12.52
N LYS A 65 -2.51 -4.54 -13.06
CA LYS A 65 -3.79 -5.14 -13.50
C LYS A 65 -3.88 -5.39 -15.01
N ASP A 66 -3.02 -4.76 -15.79
CA ASP A 66 -3.02 -4.84 -17.25
C ASP A 66 -2.15 -6.00 -17.79
N THR A 67 -1.66 -6.88 -16.92
CA THR A 67 -0.79 -8.01 -17.32
C THR A 67 -1.47 -8.91 -18.34
N GLU A 68 -2.76 -9.20 -18.15
CA GLU A 68 -3.53 -10.07 -19.05
C GLU A 68 -3.74 -9.40 -20.41
N PHE A 69 -4.11 -8.12 -20.42
CA PHE A 69 -4.27 -7.32 -21.63
C PHE A 69 -2.95 -7.22 -22.42
N LEU A 70 -1.84 -6.91 -21.75
CA LEU A 70 -0.55 -6.79 -22.43
C LEU A 70 -0.08 -8.15 -22.97
N SER A 71 -0.35 -9.23 -22.22
CA SER A 71 -0.05 -10.58 -22.67
C SER A 71 -0.88 -11.05 -23.87
N SER A 72 -2.10 -10.52 -24.05
CA SER A 72 -2.94 -10.86 -25.21
C SER A 72 -2.56 -10.04 -26.44
N VAL A 73 -2.26 -8.75 -26.28
CA VAL A 73 -1.90 -7.84 -27.37
C VAL A 73 -0.48 -8.08 -27.87
N PHE A 74 0.50 -8.19 -26.98
CA PHE A 74 1.92 -8.23 -27.34
C PHE A 74 2.56 -9.62 -27.26
N LYS A 75 1.81 -10.64 -26.79
CA LYS A 75 2.20 -12.06 -26.73
C LYS A 75 3.65 -12.26 -26.29
N ASN A 76 4.54 -12.62 -27.21
CA ASN A 76 5.95 -12.96 -26.95
C ASN A 76 6.82 -11.77 -26.51
N ARG A 77 6.35 -10.52 -26.71
CA ARG A 77 7.10 -9.30 -26.32
C ARG A 77 6.74 -8.79 -24.92
N THR A 78 5.80 -9.44 -24.22
CA THR A 78 5.28 -8.98 -22.93
C THR A 78 6.37 -8.89 -21.86
N LEU A 79 7.26 -9.88 -21.79
CA LEU A 79 8.39 -9.88 -20.85
C LEU A 79 9.35 -8.71 -21.12
N LEU A 80 9.69 -8.47 -22.38
CA LEU A 80 10.57 -7.36 -22.78
C LEU A 80 9.94 -6.00 -22.46
N ILE A 81 8.63 -5.85 -22.68
CA ILE A 81 7.88 -4.64 -22.30
C ILE A 81 7.96 -4.41 -20.78
N PHE A 82 7.77 -5.45 -19.98
CA PHE A 82 7.88 -5.35 -18.51
C PHE A 82 9.28 -4.98 -18.06
N LEU A 83 10.31 -5.60 -18.63
CA LEU A 83 11.70 -5.25 -18.34
C LEU A 83 11.99 -3.78 -18.65
N ILE A 84 11.58 -3.29 -19.83
CA ILE A 84 11.83 -1.89 -20.21
C ILE A 84 11.12 -0.92 -19.27
N GLU A 85 9.89 -1.19 -18.86
CA GLU A 85 9.20 -0.32 -17.92
C GLU A 85 9.84 -0.31 -16.54
N TYR A 86 10.14 -1.47 -15.99
CA TYR A 86 10.76 -1.56 -14.67
C TYR A 86 12.18 -0.99 -14.68
N LEU A 87 12.95 -1.19 -15.75
CA LEU A 87 14.26 -0.59 -15.92
C LEU A 87 14.18 0.93 -16.04
N THR A 88 13.23 1.45 -16.82
CA THR A 88 13.01 2.92 -16.93
C THR A 88 12.64 3.52 -15.57
N LEU A 89 11.74 2.87 -14.84
CA LEU A 89 11.35 3.32 -13.50
C LEU A 89 12.50 3.25 -12.51
N TYR A 90 13.27 2.16 -12.55
CA TYR A 90 14.46 1.99 -11.73
C TYR A 90 15.50 3.08 -12.02
N LEU A 91 15.85 3.29 -13.28
CA LEU A 91 16.80 4.35 -13.68
C LEU A 91 16.34 5.73 -13.21
N PHE A 92 15.05 6.04 -13.29
CA PHE A 92 14.52 7.30 -12.79
C PHE A 92 14.68 7.43 -11.27
N LEU A 93 14.37 6.39 -10.51
CA LEU A 93 14.56 6.35 -9.06
C LEU A 93 16.04 6.40 -8.66
N GLU A 94 16.90 5.77 -9.46
CA GLU A 94 18.33 5.72 -9.24
C GLU A 94 19.00 7.06 -9.52
N LEU A 95 18.61 7.76 -10.59
CA LEU A 95 19.04 9.14 -10.84
C LEU A 95 18.68 10.07 -9.68
N PHE A 96 17.53 9.85 -9.04
CA PHE A 96 17.16 10.57 -7.83
C PHE A 96 18.03 10.17 -6.63
N ALA A 97 18.33 8.88 -6.44
CA ALA A 97 19.20 8.40 -5.38
C ALA A 97 20.66 8.87 -5.53
N LEU A 98 21.16 8.97 -6.77
CA LEU A 98 22.48 9.50 -7.10
C LEU A 98 22.67 10.97 -6.77
N SER A 99 21.57 11.74 -6.64
CA SER A 99 21.64 13.10 -6.11
C SER A 99 22.02 13.16 -4.63
N VAL A 100 22.01 12.01 -3.94
CA VAL A 100 22.22 11.88 -2.51
C VAL A 100 23.43 11.00 -2.17
N HIS A 101 23.65 9.93 -2.93
CA HIS A 101 24.66 8.91 -2.62
C HIS A 101 25.53 8.56 -3.84
N SER A 102 26.74 8.05 -3.59
CA SER A 102 27.64 7.53 -4.63
C SER A 102 27.19 6.17 -5.18
N ILE A 103 27.64 5.84 -6.40
CA ILE A 103 27.37 4.55 -7.07
C ILE A 103 28.00 3.40 -6.26
N ASP A 104 27.25 2.33 -6.01
CA ASP A 104 27.70 1.16 -5.25
C ASP A 104 27.20 -0.16 -5.89
N PHE A 105 27.91 -1.27 -5.65
CA PHE A 105 27.60 -2.60 -6.17
C PHE A 105 26.22 -3.14 -5.71
N LEU A 106 25.74 -2.67 -4.56
CA LEU A 106 24.40 -2.95 -4.03
C LEU A 106 23.25 -2.45 -4.94
N MET A 107 23.55 -1.59 -5.94
CA MET A 107 22.63 -1.21 -7.02
C MET A 107 22.17 -2.39 -7.91
N THR A 108 22.78 -3.56 -7.75
CA THR A 108 22.37 -4.78 -8.49
C THR A 108 21.13 -5.47 -7.90
N LEU A 109 20.78 -5.20 -6.64
CA LEU A 109 19.71 -5.91 -5.93
C LEU A 109 18.30 -5.57 -6.47
N PRO A 110 17.95 -4.29 -6.75
CA PRO A 110 16.69 -3.96 -7.42
C PRO A 110 16.64 -4.49 -8.85
N LEU A 111 17.77 -4.54 -9.58
CA LEU A 111 17.83 -5.10 -10.93
C LEU A 111 17.45 -6.59 -10.97
N LEU A 112 17.89 -7.36 -9.98
CA LEU A 112 17.55 -8.78 -9.86
C LEU A 112 16.06 -8.98 -9.50
N LEU A 113 15.52 -8.10 -8.65
CA LEU A 113 14.10 -8.03 -8.32
C LEU A 113 13.22 -7.63 -9.51
N ILE A 114 13.67 -6.68 -10.33
CA ILE A 114 13.02 -6.26 -11.57
C ILE A 114 12.90 -7.45 -12.52
N PHE A 115 13.99 -8.20 -12.69
CA PHE A 115 14.00 -9.40 -13.52
C PHE A 115 13.04 -10.47 -12.97
N ALA A 116 13.10 -10.76 -11.67
CA ALA A 116 12.21 -11.70 -11.01
C ALA A 116 10.72 -11.30 -11.13
N MET A 117 10.41 -10.00 -11.04
CA MET A 117 9.04 -9.49 -11.19
C MET A 117 8.53 -9.56 -12.61
N ALA A 118 9.36 -9.21 -13.60
CA ALA A 118 9.01 -9.32 -15.00
C ALA A 118 8.69 -10.78 -15.37
N VAL A 119 9.49 -11.73 -14.86
CA VAL A 119 9.25 -13.17 -15.01
C VAL A 119 7.97 -13.59 -14.27
N TYR A 120 7.78 -13.20 -13.01
CA TYR A 120 6.61 -13.54 -12.21
C TYR A 120 5.30 -13.08 -12.89
N GLN A 121 5.27 -11.85 -13.40
CA GLN A 121 4.08 -11.31 -14.06
C GLN A 121 3.79 -11.93 -15.41
N SER A 122 4.84 -12.22 -16.19
CA SER A 122 4.68 -12.79 -17.52
C SER A 122 4.27 -14.27 -17.47
N ILE A 123 4.67 -15.01 -16.42
CA ILE A 123 4.56 -16.48 -16.40
C ILE A 123 3.64 -17.00 -15.28
N PHE A 124 3.78 -16.51 -14.05
CA PHE A 124 3.21 -17.15 -12.85
C PHE A 124 1.83 -16.62 -12.43
N LYS A 125 1.52 -15.34 -12.69
CA LYS A 125 0.24 -14.73 -12.28
C LYS A 125 -0.99 -15.45 -12.87
N ARG A 126 -0.83 -16.19 -13.98
CA ARG A 126 -1.89 -16.96 -14.64
C ARG A 126 -2.31 -18.26 -13.94
N LYS A 127 -1.56 -18.79 -12.95
CA LYS A 127 -1.74 -20.19 -12.48
C LYS A 127 -1.90 -20.41 -10.97
N ILE A 128 -1.97 -19.37 -10.14
CA ILE A 128 -2.08 -19.56 -8.69
C ILE A 128 -3.52 -19.97 -8.32
N LYS A 129 -3.80 -21.27 -8.35
CA LYS A 129 -4.99 -21.86 -7.71
C LYS A 129 -4.93 -21.54 -6.21
N LYS A 130 -6.07 -21.14 -5.63
CA LYS A 130 -6.23 -20.81 -4.21
C LYS A 130 -5.72 -21.98 -3.35
N PHE A 131 -4.56 -21.80 -2.71
CA PHE A 131 -3.98 -22.81 -1.83
C PHE A 131 -4.89 -23.12 -0.64
N TYR A 132 -5.09 -24.40 -0.34
CA TYR A 132 -5.90 -24.89 0.76
C TYR A 132 -5.43 -24.37 2.13
N PHE A 133 -4.11 -24.31 2.34
CA PHE A 133 -3.49 -23.82 3.58
C PHE A 133 -3.88 -22.37 3.91
N ILE A 134 -3.98 -21.51 2.91
CA ILE A 134 -4.36 -20.10 3.05
C ILE A 134 -5.81 -19.97 3.51
N ARG A 135 -6.68 -20.88 3.07
CA ARG A 135 -8.08 -20.92 3.52
C ARG A 135 -8.19 -21.28 5.00
N LYS A 136 -7.25 -22.08 5.53
CA LYS A 136 -7.17 -22.45 6.95
C LYS A 136 -6.60 -21.29 7.79
N LEU A 137 -5.51 -20.65 7.34
CA LEU A 137 -4.93 -19.48 8.01
C LEU A 137 -5.94 -18.33 8.14
N THR A 138 -6.66 -18.03 7.06
CA THR A 138 -7.68 -16.96 7.08
C THR A 138 -8.93 -17.33 7.89
N ARG A 139 -9.12 -18.60 8.31
CA ARG A 139 -10.19 -18.99 9.24
C ARG A 139 -9.82 -18.76 10.71
N ALA A 140 -8.53 -18.68 11.04
CA ALA A 140 -8.07 -18.37 12.39
C ALA A 140 -8.28 -16.88 12.75
N LEU A 141 -8.36 -15.99 11.75
CA LEU A 141 -8.66 -14.58 11.98
C LEU A 141 -10.12 -14.39 12.43
N PRO A 142 -10.35 -13.58 13.48
CA PRO A 142 -11.68 -13.36 13.99
C PRO A 142 -12.58 -12.64 12.98
N LEU A 143 -13.89 -12.92 13.06
CA LEU A 143 -14.89 -12.37 12.13
C LEU A 143 -14.98 -10.84 12.18
N HIS A 144 -14.72 -10.24 13.34
CA HIS A 144 -14.72 -8.79 13.52
C HIS A 144 -13.62 -8.08 12.71
N ALA A 145 -12.54 -8.79 12.35
CA ALA A 145 -11.45 -8.30 11.50
C ALA A 145 -11.67 -8.69 10.02
N PHE A 146 -12.88 -8.48 9.51
CA PHE A 146 -13.29 -8.87 8.16
C PHE A 146 -12.38 -8.29 7.07
N GLU A 147 -11.97 -7.04 7.20
CA GLU A 147 -11.15 -6.33 6.22
C GLU A 147 -9.77 -6.97 6.06
N TRP A 148 -9.12 -7.28 7.18
CA TRP A 148 -7.84 -7.99 7.19
C TRP A 148 -7.99 -9.40 6.64
N ARG A 149 -9.08 -10.09 6.99
CA ARG A 149 -9.39 -11.42 6.45
C ARG A 149 -9.60 -11.38 4.93
N SER A 150 -10.28 -10.36 4.42
CA SER A 150 -10.53 -10.17 2.99
C SER A 150 -9.25 -9.82 2.24
N GLY A 151 -8.44 -8.92 2.79
CA GLY A 151 -7.15 -8.52 2.23
C GLY A 151 -6.15 -9.67 2.12
N ILE A 152 -5.93 -10.39 3.23
CA ILE A 152 -5.02 -11.54 3.26
C ILE A 152 -5.48 -12.63 2.29
N ARG A 153 -6.80 -12.82 2.09
CA ARG A 153 -7.31 -13.79 1.10
C ARG A 153 -6.99 -13.43 -0.34
N GLN A 154 -6.89 -12.14 -0.67
CA GLN A 154 -6.58 -11.69 -2.02
C GLN A 154 -5.10 -11.90 -2.36
N SER A 155 -4.22 -11.63 -1.40
CA SER A 155 -2.77 -11.62 -1.60
C SER A 155 -2.00 -12.36 -0.50
N PRO A 156 -2.32 -13.64 -0.24
CA PRO A 156 -1.83 -14.36 0.93
C PRO A 156 -0.34 -14.64 0.90
N LEU A 157 0.20 -15.01 -0.26
CA LEU A 157 1.63 -15.29 -0.43
C LEU A 157 2.44 -14.01 -0.22
N LEU A 158 1.98 -12.89 -0.77
CA LEU A 158 2.63 -11.59 -0.65
C LEU A 158 2.65 -11.10 0.80
N PHE A 159 1.53 -11.25 1.49
CA PHE A 159 1.43 -10.91 2.90
C PHE A 159 2.38 -11.77 3.73
N LEU A 160 2.34 -13.10 3.58
CA LEU A 160 3.17 -14.01 4.36
C LEU A 160 4.66 -13.86 4.05
N SER A 161 5.03 -13.75 2.77
CA SER A 161 6.42 -13.58 2.36
C SER A 161 6.98 -12.25 2.84
N SER A 162 6.23 -11.14 2.69
CA SER A 162 6.69 -9.84 3.18
C SER A 162 6.79 -9.80 4.70
N TYR A 163 5.90 -10.47 5.43
CA TYR A 163 5.99 -10.58 6.89
C TYR A 163 7.24 -11.34 7.34
N ILE A 164 7.50 -12.52 6.75
CA ILE A 164 8.67 -13.35 7.11
C ILE A 164 9.97 -12.63 6.73
N VAL A 165 10.04 -12.06 5.53
CA VAL A 165 11.20 -11.27 5.08
C VAL A 165 11.41 -10.06 5.98
N GLY A 166 10.34 -9.40 6.43
CA GLY A 166 10.42 -8.32 7.41
C GLY A 166 11.07 -8.73 8.72
N ILE A 167 10.70 -9.88 9.29
CA ILE A 167 11.33 -10.41 10.51
C ILE A 167 12.81 -10.72 10.29
N ILE A 168 13.15 -11.37 9.16
CA ILE A 168 14.55 -11.76 8.89
C ILE A 168 15.42 -10.51 8.68
N LEU A 169 14.95 -9.56 7.86
CA LEU A 169 15.68 -8.32 7.58
C LEU A 169 15.81 -7.44 8.80
N LEU A 170 14.93 -7.58 9.80
CA LEU A 170 14.98 -6.80 11.02
C LEU A 170 16.27 -6.98 11.81
N PHE A 171 16.98 -8.10 11.66
CA PHE A 171 18.28 -8.32 12.29
C PHE A 171 19.43 -7.53 11.64
N PHE A 172 19.23 -7.06 10.41
CA PHE A 172 20.26 -6.43 9.60
C PHE A 172 19.97 -4.95 9.35
N PHE A 173 18.70 -4.58 9.25
CA PHE A 173 18.26 -3.23 8.88
C PHE A 173 16.94 -2.88 9.59
N PRO A 174 16.71 -1.61 10.02
CA PRO A 174 15.47 -1.18 10.68
C PRO A 174 14.29 -1.16 9.70
N ILE A 175 13.85 -2.35 9.28
CA ILE A 175 12.93 -2.56 8.16
C ILE A 175 11.46 -2.37 8.56
N THR A 176 11.12 -2.47 9.85
CA THR A 176 9.72 -2.41 10.31
C THR A 176 8.97 -1.15 9.86
N PRO A 177 9.51 0.07 9.99
CA PRO A 177 8.86 1.29 9.48
C PRO A 177 8.59 1.21 7.98
N ILE A 178 9.54 0.68 7.21
CA ILE A 178 9.39 0.51 5.75
C ILE A 178 8.33 -0.54 5.44
N MET A 179 8.29 -1.65 6.17
CA MET A 179 7.27 -2.69 6.01
C MET A 179 5.87 -2.16 6.28
N MET A 180 5.69 -1.28 7.27
CA MET A 180 4.41 -0.62 7.53
C MET A 180 3.98 0.27 6.37
N LEU A 181 4.89 1.07 5.81
CA LEU A 181 4.62 1.89 4.61
C LEU A 181 4.28 1.01 3.40
N TYR A 182 4.98 -0.10 3.22
CA TYR A 182 4.68 -1.09 2.18
C TYR A 182 3.27 -1.65 2.35
N TRP A 183 2.88 -2.04 3.57
CA TRP A 183 1.56 -2.57 3.88
C TRP A 183 0.44 -1.53 3.76
N MET A 184 0.72 -0.25 4.04
CA MET A 184 -0.22 0.85 3.78
C MET A 184 -0.70 0.84 2.34
N THR A 185 0.18 0.51 1.39
CA THR A 185 -0.22 0.50 0.00
C THR A 185 -1.34 -0.52 -0.27
N PHE A 186 -1.42 -1.63 0.47
CA PHE A 186 -2.47 -2.64 0.29
C PHE A 186 -3.78 -2.31 1.00
N SER A 187 -3.80 -1.30 1.89
CA SER A 187 -5.00 -0.92 2.64
C SER A 187 -6.23 -0.72 1.74
N GLY A 188 -6.07 -0.07 0.58
CA GLY A 188 -7.17 0.12 -0.38
C GLY A 188 -7.84 -1.17 -0.86
N GLU A 189 -7.11 -2.28 -0.94
CA GLU A 189 -7.64 -3.59 -1.35
C GLU A 189 -8.30 -4.34 -0.18
N PHE A 190 -7.82 -4.10 1.04
CA PHE A 190 -8.34 -4.71 2.27
C PHE A 190 -9.73 -4.15 2.61
N TYR A 191 -9.93 -2.85 2.35
CA TYR A 191 -11.20 -2.14 2.59
C TYR A 191 -12.12 -2.07 1.36
N ALA A 192 -11.80 -2.80 0.27
CA ALA A 192 -12.56 -2.74 -0.98
C ALA A 192 -13.94 -3.44 -0.91
N TYR A 193 -14.14 -4.37 0.03
CA TYR A 193 -15.35 -5.17 0.13
C TYR A 193 -16.23 -4.72 1.29
N LEU A 194 -17.53 -4.58 1.04
CA LEU A 194 -18.52 -4.30 2.07
C LEU A 194 -18.82 -5.56 2.89
N GLU A 195 -19.15 -5.35 4.15
CA GLU A 195 -19.66 -6.41 5.03
C GLU A 195 -21.13 -6.69 4.70
N ALA A 196 -21.58 -7.90 5.05
CA ALA A 196 -22.99 -8.26 4.94
C ALA A 196 -23.84 -7.35 5.84
N ARG A 197 -25.04 -6.98 5.39
CA ARG A 197 -25.90 -6.00 6.08
C ARG A 197 -26.24 -6.46 7.50
N GLU A 198 -26.41 -7.77 7.68
CA GLU A 198 -26.72 -8.42 8.94
C GLU A 198 -25.60 -8.22 9.97
N ILE A 199 -24.33 -8.20 9.54
CA ILE A 199 -23.18 -7.93 10.42
C ILE A 199 -23.20 -6.47 10.85
N VAL A 200 -23.49 -5.54 9.94
CA VAL A 200 -23.55 -4.10 10.25
C VAL A 200 -24.73 -3.79 11.18
N GLN A 201 -25.89 -4.40 10.94
CA GLN A 201 -27.11 -4.22 11.74
C GLN A 201 -27.06 -4.92 13.11
N SER A 202 -26.15 -5.88 13.32
CA SER A 202 -25.95 -6.50 14.62
C SER A 202 -25.47 -5.52 15.71
N TYR A 203 -24.99 -4.34 15.32
CA TYR A 203 -24.54 -3.30 16.24
C TYR A 203 -25.70 -2.39 16.67
N ARG A 204 -25.88 -2.23 17.98
CA ARG A 204 -26.99 -1.47 18.59
C ARG A 204 -27.06 0.01 18.18
N THR A 205 -25.93 0.69 17.97
CA THR A 205 -25.91 2.09 17.50
C THR A 205 -24.69 2.40 16.62
N HIS A 206 -24.82 3.43 15.77
CA HIS A 206 -23.73 3.92 14.91
C HIS A 206 -22.47 4.33 15.69
N LYS A 207 -22.62 4.93 16.88
CA LYS A 207 -21.45 5.36 17.68
C LYS A 207 -20.67 4.14 18.20
N TYR A 208 -21.37 3.15 18.74
CA TYR A 208 -20.74 1.91 19.20
C TYR A 208 -20.11 1.12 18.04
N PHE A 209 -20.73 1.13 16.86
CA PHE A 209 -20.17 0.53 15.65
C PHE A 209 -18.78 1.11 15.32
N TYR A 210 -18.66 2.43 15.22
CA TYR A 210 -17.38 3.06 14.85
C TYR A 210 -16.29 2.82 15.88
N GLU A 211 -16.59 3.05 17.16
CA GLU A 211 -15.58 2.91 18.21
C GLU A 211 -15.10 1.46 18.32
N GLN A 212 -16.00 0.48 18.27
CA GLN A 212 -15.62 -0.93 18.33
C GLN A 212 -14.87 -1.37 17.07
N LYS A 213 -15.31 -0.95 15.86
CA LYS A 213 -14.62 -1.33 14.62
C LYS A 213 -13.25 -0.72 14.49
N ILE A 214 -13.11 0.58 14.77
CA ILE A 214 -11.80 1.25 14.73
C ILE A 214 -10.87 0.62 15.76
N LYS A 215 -11.32 0.42 17.02
CA LYS A 215 -10.52 -0.27 18.03
C LYS A 215 -10.12 -1.67 17.58
N SER A 216 -11.05 -2.45 17.02
CA SER A 216 -10.76 -3.80 16.55
C SER A 216 -9.75 -3.83 15.40
N ILE A 217 -9.85 -2.90 14.44
CA ILE A 217 -8.92 -2.77 13.32
C ILE A 217 -7.52 -2.42 13.83
N LEU A 218 -7.43 -1.40 14.69
CA LEU A 218 -6.16 -0.93 15.25
C LEU A 218 -5.52 -2.02 16.13
N LEU A 219 -6.30 -2.69 16.98
CA LEU A 219 -5.81 -3.76 17.84
C LEU A 219 -5.31 -4.94 17.01
N ALA A 220 -6.11 -5.44 16.06
CA ALA A 220 -5.70 -6.57 15.23
C ALA A 220 -4.41 -6.26 14.45
N CYS A 221 -4.29 -5.04 13.92
CA CYS A 221 -3.11 -4.63 13.17
C CYS A 221 -1.87 -4.50 14.06
N ASN A 222 -1.98 -3.81 15.20
CA ASN A 222 -0.83 -3.62 16.09
C ASN A 222 -0.43 -4.92 16.80
N LEU A 223 -1.37 -5.82 17.10
CA LEU A 223 -1.06 -7.16 17.61
C LEU A 223 -0.27 -7.98 16.59
N LEU A 224 -0.62 -7.86 15.31
CA LEU A 224 0.09 -8.53 14.22
C LEU A 224 1.53 -8.00 14.06
N PHE A 225 1.76 -6.71 14.26
CA PHE A 225 3.10 -6.12 14.25
C PHE A 225 3.84 -6.24 15.58
N LEU A 226 3.20 -6.76 16.64
CA LEU A 226 3.81 -6.85 17.97
C LEU A 226 5.17 -7.57 17.97
N PRO A 227 5.37 -8.72 17.27
CA PRO A 227 6.68 -9.36 17.21
C PRO A 227 7.75 -8.46 16.57
N HIS A 228 7.36 -7.68 15.56
CA HIS A 228 8.28 -6.72 14.93
C HIS A 228 8.62 -5.59 15.89
N TYR A 229 7.65 -5.05 16.63
CA TYR A 229 7.91 -3.98 17.61
C TYR A 229 8.85 -4.43 18.71
N ILE A 230 8.61 -5.62 19.27
CA ILE A 230 9.44 -6.17 20.34
C ILE A 230 10.87 -6.34 19.84
N LEU A 231 11.07 -7.03 18.72
CA LEU A 231 12.40 -7.23 18.15
C LEU A 231 13.07 -5.90 17.77
N PHE A 232 12.33 -4.95 17.21
CA PHE A 232 12.88 -3.64 16.82
C PHE A 232 13.39 -2.87 18.02
N VAL A 233 12.64 -2.83 19.13
CA VAL A 233 13.06 -2.13 20.35
C VAL A 233 14.31 -2.76 20.96
N PHE A 234 14.48 -4.08 20.84
CA PHE A 234 15.70 -4.76 21.33
C PHE A 234 16.92 -4.53 20.43
N LEU A 235 16.73 -4.35 19.13
CA LEU A 235 17.83 -4.30 18.14
C LEU A 235 18.28 -2.88 17.80
N TYR A 236 17.45 -1.86 18.01
CA TYR A 236 17.69 -0.51 17.49
C TYR A 236 17.68 0.59 18.55
N THR A 237 18.29 1.73 18.19
CA THR A 237 18.51 2.88 19.07
C THR A 237 17.27 3.76 19.22
N THR A 238 17.25 4.61 20.26
CA THR A 238 16.14 5.54 20.56
C THR A 238 15.69 6.40 19.36
N PRO A 239 16.58 7.00 18.54
CA PRO A 239 16.16 7.76 17.35
C PRO A 239 15.39 6.91 16.33
N GLN A 240 15.82 5.66 16.11
CA GLN A 240 15.14 4.72 15.20
C GLN A 240 13.78 4.30 15.75
N ILE A 241 13.66 4.15 17.07
CA ILE A 241 12.39 3.87 17.75
C ILE A 241 11.40 5.03 17.55
N LEU A 242 11.85 6.29 17.59
CA LEU A 242 10.98 7.44 17.31
C LEU A 242 10.45 7.42 15.87
N ILE A 243 11.27 7.02 14.90
CA ILE A 243 10.84 6.83 13.50
C ILE A 243 9.76 5.75 13.43
N LEU A 244 9.95 4.61 14.12
CA LEU A 244 8.96 3.55 14.18
C LEU A 244 7.63 4.05 14.76
N VAL A 245 7.65 4.79 15.86
CA VAL A 245 6.44 5.36 16.48
C VAL A 245 5.74 6.31 15.50
N GLY A 246 6.48 7.19 14.83
CA GLY A 246 5.93 8.09 13.81
C GLY A 246 5.26 7.32 12.67
N CYS A 247 5.93 6.31 12.11
CA CYS A 247 5.37 5.46 11.06
C CYS A 247 4.15 4.68 11.53
N ALA A 248 4.13 4.19 12.78
CA ALA A 248 2.97 3.51 13.35
C ALA A 248 1.76 4.46 13.47
N ILE A 249 1.97 5.71 13.87
CA ILE A 249 0.89 6.72 13.92
C ILE A 249 0.33 6.98 12.52
N LEU A 250 1.21 7.25 11.54
CA LEU A 250 0.80 7.47 10.14
C LEU A 250 0.04 6.25 9.59
N PHE A 251 0.51 5.04 9.93
CA PHE A 251 -0.13 3.80 9.53
C PHE A 251 -1.57 3.71 10.03
N ASN A 252 -1.75 3.94 11.32
CA ASN A 252 -3.05 3.88 11.97
C ASN A 252 -3.99 4.95 11.39
N MET A 253 -3.51 6.16 11.09
CA MET A 253 -4.31 7.19 10.42
C MET A 253 -4.83 6.73 9.04
N VAL A 254 -3.97 6.13 8.22
CA VAL A 254 -4.35 5.61 6.90
C VAL A 254 -5.38 4.48 7.02
N LEU A 255 -5.24 3.59 8.00
CA LEU A 255 -6.22 2.53 8.25
C LEU A 255 -7.58 3.08 8.67
N ILE A 256 -7.60 4.07 9.57
CA ILE A 256 -8.84 4.75 9.99
C ILE A 256 -9.49 5.42 8.78
N TYR A 257 -8.71 6.14 7.97
CA TYR A 257 -9.24 6.81 6.78
C TYR A 257 -9.81 5.82 5.76
N ALA A 258 -9.11 4.71 5.49
CA ALA A 258 -9.59 3.67 4.58
C ALA A 258 -10.91 3.04 5.06
N PHE A 259 -11.02 2.77 6.36
CA PHE A 259 -12.26 2.31 6.98
C PHE A 259 -13.38 3.34 6.85
N LEU A 260 -13.11 4.62 7.13
CA LEU A 260 -14.13 5.66 7.02
C LEU A 260 -14.60 5.82 5.57
N LEU A 261 -13.71 5.76 4.59
CA LEU A 261 -14.10 5.83 3.20
C LEU A 261 -15.01 4.68 2.76
N LYS A 262 -14.78 3.45 3.27
CA LYS A 262 -15.58 2.26 2.95
C LYS A 262 -17.09 2.48 3.13
N TYR A 263 -17.50 3.23 4.15
CA TYR A 263 -18.92 3.51 4.44
C TYR A 263 -19.40 4.91 3.99
N THR A 264 -18.59 5.66 3.23
CA THR A 264 -19.06 6.93 2.63
C THR A 264 -19.86 6.75 1.35
N LEU A 265 -19.77 5.60 0.67
CA LEU A 265 -20.53 5.35 -0.54
C LEU A 265 -21.93 4.86 -0.16
N LYS A 266 -22.94 5.62 -0.58
CA LYS A 266 -24.37 5.36 -0.31
C LYS A 266 -24.90 4.13 -1.08
N THR A 267 -24.14 3.63 -2.04
CA THR A 267 -24.53 2.55 -2.94
C THR A 267 -24.10 1.19 -2.38
N ILE A 268 -25.03 0.24 -2.38
CA ILE A 268 -24.85 -1.18 -2.05
C ILE A 268 -24.10 -1.87 -3.20
N SER A 269 -22.99 -1.31 -3.69
CA SER A 269 -22.11 -2.04 -4.60
C SER A 269 -21.23 -2.97 -3.78
N THR A 270 -21.13 -4.23 -4.18
CA THR A 270 -20.32 -5.25 -3.50
C THR A 270 -18.82 -4.92 -3.46
N LYS A 271 -18.38 -3.95 -4.29
CA LYS A 271 -17.00 -3.51 -4.40
C LYS A 271 -16.91 -2.00 -4.48
N VAL A 272 -16.14 -1.45 -3.55
CA VAL A 272 -15.87 -0.03 -3.39
C VAL A 272 -14.54 0.29 -4.09
N GLN A 273 -14.58 1.11 -5.15
CA GLN A 273 -13.37 1.57 -5.85
C GLN A 273 -12.75 2.79 -5.13
N ASN A 274 -12.26 2.60 -3.90
CA ASN A 274 -11.69 3.69 -3.09
C ASN A 274 -10.16 3.77 -3.16
N THR A 275 -9.51 3.11 -4.12
CA THR A 275 -8.04 3.05 -4.17
C THR A 275 -7.42 4.44 -4.41
N ILE A 276 -8.04 5.30 -5.21
CA ILE A 276 -7.51 6.64 -5.50
C ILE A 276 -7.58 7.55 -4.26
N PRO A 277 -8.73 7.77 -3.61
CA PRO A 277 -8.80 8.58 -2.39
C PRO A 277 -7.88 8.10 -1.26
N ILE A 278 -7.71 6.79 -1.09
CA ILE A 278 -6.81 6.22 -0.07
C ILE A 278 -5.34 6.48 -0.42
N THR A 279 -4.97 6.35 -1.69
CA THR A 279 -3.60 6.64 -2.15
C THR A 279 -3.26 8.13 -1.99
N LEU A 280 -4.20 9.02 -2.32
CA LEU A 280 -4.04 10.45 -2.12
C LEU A 280 -3.89 10.79 -0.63
N TYR A 281 -4.72 10.19 0.22
CA TYR A 281 -4.61 10.39 1.67
C TYR A 281 -3.27 9.90 2.21
N PHE A 282 -2.79 8.74 1.77
CA PHE A 282 -1.47 8.22 2.14
C PHE A 282 -0.36 9.23 1.83
N ILE A 283 -0.34 9.79 0.61
CA ILE A 283 0.63 10.83 0.20
C ILE A 283 0.53 12.07 1.10
N LEU A 284 -0.68 12.45 1.50
CA LEU A 284 -0.93 13.62 2.34
C LEU A 284 -0.77 13.35 3.84
N THR A 285 -0.68 12.09 4.28
CA THR A 285 -0.66 11.71 5.70
C THR A 285 0.49 12.38 6.46
N PRO A 286 1.73 12.45 5.91
CA PRO A 286 2.84 13.17 6.55
C PRO A 286 2.55 14.67 6.79
N VAL A 287 1.65 15.28 6.02
CA VAL A 287 1.19 16.65 6.22
C VAL A 287 0.01 16.64 7.20
N LEU A 288 0.33 16.47 8.49
CA LEU A 288 -0.64 16.26 9.56
C LEU A 288 -1.86 17.21 9.55
N PRO A 289 -1.71 18.55 9.37
CA PRO A 289 -2.88 19.43 9.38
C PRO A 289 -3.89 19.09 8.26
N VAL A 290 -3.39 18.80 7.06
CA VAL A 290 -4.20 18.49 5.89
C VAL A 290 -4.84 17.11 6.04
N SER A 291 -4.07 16.11 6.47
CA SER A 291 -4.57 14.74 6.67
C SER A 291 -5.59 14.66 7.80
N LEU A 292 -5.44 15.42 8.88
CA LEU A 292 -6.43 15.53 9.95
C LEU A 292 -7.72 16.20 9.46
N TYR A 293 -7.63 17.28 8.69
CA TYR A 293 -8.79 17.94 8.10
C TYR A 293 -9.57 17.01 7.17
N LEU A 294 -8.88 16.28 6.28
CA LEU A 294 -9.51 15.31 5.39
C LEU A 294 -10.18 14.17 6.16
N LEU A 295 -9.51 13.65 7.20
CA LEU A 295 -10.06 12.64 8.08
C LEU A 295 -11.36 13.12 8.74
N TYR A 296 -11.35 14.34 9.28
CA TYR A 296 -12.52 14.97 9.89
C TYR A 296 -13.68 15.14 8.90
N LYS A 297 -13.40 15.61 7.67
CA LYS A 297 -14.42 15.78 6.63
C LYS A 297 -15.09 14.44 6.26
N VAL A 298 -14.28 13.39 6.08
CA VAL A 298 -14.80 12.04 5.77
C VAL A 298 -15.56 11.46 6.96
N TRP A 299 -15.08 11.66 8.19
CA TRP A 299 -15.77 11.26 9.42
C TRP A 299 -17.18 11.83 9.50
N ARG A 300 -17.33 13.15 9.28
CA ARG A 300 -18.65 13.82 9.31
C ARG A 300 -19.61 13.24 8.28
N LYS A 301 -19.15 13.08 7.04
CA LYS A 301 -19.96 12.53 5.93
C LYS A 301 -20.37 11.08 6.18
N ASN A 302 -19.46 10.25 6.71
CA ASN A 302 -19.75 8.86 7.02
C ASN A 302 -20.83 8.75 8.12
N ARG A 303 -20.73 9.57 9.17
CA ARG A 303 -21.72 9.59 10.27
C ARG A 303 -23.15 9.84 9.78
N GLU A 304 -23.31 10.72 8.80
CA GLU A 304 -24.62 11.02 8.17
C GLU A 304 -25.16 9.80 7.40
N ASN A 305 -24.31 9.15 6.61
CA ASN A 305 -24.70 7.99 5.81
C ASN A 305 -24.98 6.73 6.64
N LEU A 306 -24.21 6.49 7.69
CA LEU A 306 -24.32 5.28 8.50
C LEU A 306 -25.55 5.33 9.43
N ARG A 307 -25.98 6.53 9.83
CA ARG A 307 -27.30 6.75 10.45
C ARG A 307 -28.44 6.32 9.53
N ALA A 308 -28.32 6.55 8.22
CA ALA A 308 -29.33 6.14 7.25
C ALA A 308 -29.29 4.63 6.91
N LEU A 309 -28.22 3.91 7.28
CA LEU A 309 -28.10 2.46 7.04
C LEU A 309 -28.54 1.61 8.25
N LEU A 310 -28.44 2.18 9.46
CA LEU A 310 -28.79 1.51 10.73
C LEU A 310 -30.21 1.81 11.23
N ASN A 311 -30.84 2.87 10.71
CA ASN A 311 -32.26 3.16 10.91
C ASN A 311 -33.06 2.64 9.71
#